data_AF-A0A143HR14-F1
#
_entry.id   AF-A0A143HR14-F1
#
_cell.length_a   1.000
_cell.length_b   1.000
_cell.length_c   1.000
_cell.angle_alpha   90.00
_cell.angle_beta   90.00
_cell.angle_gamma   90.00
#
_symmetry.space_group_name_H-M   'P 1'
#
loop_
_entity.id
_entity.type
_entity.pdbx_description
1 polymer ?
#
loop_
_entity_poly.entity_id
_entity_poly.type
_entity_poly.pdbx_seq_one_letter_code
_entity_poly.pdbx_strand_id
1 'polypeptide(L)'
;MRSTHINCLLLLSALGLAACDPSRTADKQTAEQASPAAGALSARERCEAIKSSVRKAGFADKVDVTCDSDYAYVASATYPAHDMMNGITGTNEQIPVPAPHYRAPIKLNPASSDQLTTIDGAVGVAVNGVPIYDYSTQGELDVHHYDPQHDTVRLGQLDNCGGHAGRGDDYHYHAAPTCMIATMANREDSPIIGWAYDGYPIYGDRNPDGSPITEGSLDVCNGQADPVYGYRYHTSATPPYIIQCLVGEVDKKRLPRVAPLAGDNPIRADLRPPREGVENLRHTIAEDGSRTMSYSYQGEEYYVTYRPRDDRRNCYEFEQKTITHGGIVERGTFCRDDSGRRPRPPRPRNDAVQVHQAETVEITPGGHRFRLEAWADNWFSAYLGDRLLVEDSVPITTERSFNAEVVDFIAQYPLHLNLIIKDFRENDTGLEYIGTPRQQMGDGGFILQITDLDTNKVIAHSDNSWKCKVIHRAPLNEACAAEQNPKAGVAPCTNQIEPEPESWMTTAFDDSQWPFAVEHSASEVGPKEGYNRINWAPQAKLIWGGDLKKDNTLLCRVTITSPGQ
;
A
#
# COMPACT_ATOMS: atom_id res chain seq x y z
N MET A 1 -59.57 -42.54 16.95
CA MET A 1 -59.92 -42.81 15.53
C MET A 1 -60.71 -41.62 14.99
N ARG A 2 -60.24 -41.03 13.89
CA ARG A 2 -60.88 -40.13 12.88
C ARG A 2 -62.09 -39.27 13.35
N SER A 3 -61.98 -37.94 13.51
CA SER A 3 -61.84 -36.83 12.52
C SER A 3 -63.17 -36.37 11.88
N THR A 4 -63.21 -35.06 11.57
CA THR A 4 -64.18 -34.25 10.77
C THR A 4 -65.41 -33.69 11.49
N HIS A 5 -65.93 -32.49 11.23
CA HIS A 5 -65.47 -31.20 10.68
C HIS A 5 -66.63 -30.18 10.89
N ILE A 6 -66.28 -28.90 11.10
CA ILE A 6 -66.95 -27.67 10.62
C ILE A 6 -68.42 -27.38 11.00
N ASN A 7 -68.65 -26.23 11.62
CA ASN A 7 -69.79 -25.37 11.24
C ASN A 7 -69.50 -23.88 11.49
N CYS A 8 -69.77 -23.08 10.46
CA CYS A 8 -69.75 -21.63 10.44
C CYS A 8 -71.20 -21.15 10.61
N LEU A 9 -71.46 -20.13 11.43
CA LEU A 9 -72.78 -19.50 11.55
C LEU A 9 -72.67 -17.98 11.52
N LEU A 10 -73.43 -17.40 10.58
CA LEU A 10 -73.74 -15.98 10.43
C LEU A 10 -74.63 -15.44 11.56
N LEU A 11 -74.56 -14.13 11.83
CA LEU A 11 -75.69 -13.25 12.16
C LEU A 11 -75.25 -11.77 11.98
N LEU A 12 -75.73 -11.07 10.93
CA LEU A 12 -76.91 -10.17 10.87
C LEU A 12 -76.71 -8.74 11.43
N SER A 13 -76.36 -7.84 10.51
CA SER A 13 -77.00 -6.54 10.16
C SER A 13 -77.67 -5.65 11.22
N ALA A 14 -77.30 -4.36 11.20
CA ALA A 14 -78.23 -3.23 11.32
C ALA A 14 -77.68 -1.97 10.62
N LEU A 15 -78.51 -1.35 9.77
CA LEU A 15 -78.28 -0.10 9.04
C LEU A 15 -78.47 1.14 9.92
N GLY A 16 -77.71 2.20 9.63
CA GLY A 16 -78.02 3.58 10.02
C GLY A 16 -77.26 4.58 9.13
N LEU A 17 -77.97 5.22 8.20
CA LEU A 17 -77.50 6.37 7.40
C LEU A 17 -78.07 7.66 8.01
N ALA A 18 -77.22 8.66 8.27
CA ALA A 18 -77.64 10.06 8.36
C ALA A 18 -76.48 11.05 8.09
N ALA A 19 -76.72 11.88 7.07
CA ALA A 19 -76.33 13.28 6.89
C ALA A 19 -74.86 13.70 6.68
N CYS A 20 -74.63 14.38 5.55
CA CYS A 20 -73.48 15.20 5.21
C CYS A 20 -73.57 16.60 5.87
N ASP A 21 -72.43 17.13 6.32
CA ASP A 21 -72.22 18.55 6.58
C ASP A 21 -70.79 18.94 6.12
N PRO A 22 -70.59 19.93 5.23
CA PRO A 22 -69.28 20.30 4.72
C PRO A 22 -68.79 21.59 5.40
N SER A 23 -67.77 21.49 6.26
CA SER A 23 -66.67 22.47 6.38
C SER A 23 -65.87 22.26 7.67
N ARG A 24 -64.64 21.77 7.53
CA ARG A 24 -63.48 22.27 8.30
C ARG A 24 -62.19 21.74 7.71
N THR A 25 -61.27 22.68 7.54
CA THR A 25 -59.95 22.59 6.93
C THR A 25 -58.96 21.82 7.79
N ALA A 26 -58.06 21.13 7.07
CA ALA A 26 -56.71 20.70 7.46
C ALA A 26 -56.60 19.71 8.63
N ASP A 27 -56.38 18.44 8.29
CA ASP A 27 -55.47 17.62 9.08
C ASP A 27 -54.56 16.81 8.16
N LYS A 28 -53.26 16.84 8.46
CA LYS A 28 -52.19 16.19 7.71
C LYS A 28 -52.41 14.68 7.76
N GLN A 29 -52.64 14.06 6.60
CA GLN A 29 -52.54 12.61 6.47
C GLN A 29 -51.15 12.15 6.90
N THR A 30 -51.15 11.33 7.93
CA THR A 30 -50.11 10.41 8.34
C THR A 30 -49.55 9.68 7.13
N ALA A 31 -48.27 9.95 6.83
CA ALA A 31 -47.48 9.10 5.96
C ALA A 31 -47.34 7.74 6.64
N GLU A 32 -48.00 6.75 6.07
CA GLU A 32 -47.80 5.33 6.32
C GLU A 32 -46.31 5.04 6.03
N GLN A 33 -45.53 4.79 7.07
CA GLN A 33 -44.13 4.43 6.96
C GLN A 33 -44.02 3.10 6.22
N ALA A 34 -43.66 3.17 4.94
CA ALA A 34 -43.20 2.02 4.20
C ALA A 34 -42.02 1.38 4.95
N SER A 35 -42.12 0.07 5.19
CA SER A 35 -40.99 -0.73 5.67
C SER A 35 -39.82 -0.56 4.69
N PRO A 36 -38.58 -0.32 5.14
CA PRO A 36 -37.44 -0.19 4.23
C PRO A 36 -37.28 -1.47 3.41
N ALA A 37 -36.98 -1.31 2.12
CA ALA A 37 -36.52 -2.44 1.30
C ALA A 37 -35.25 -3.05 1.93
N ALA A 38 -35.09 -4.38 1.81
CA ALA A 38 -33.87 -5.06 2.23
C ALA A 38 -32.62 -4.35 1.67
N GLY A 39 -31.64 -4.06 2.53
CA GLY A 39 -30.41 -3.32 2.17
C GLY A 39 -30.41 -1.80 2.40
N ALA A 40 -31.48 -1.20 2.94
CA ALA A 40 -31.64 0.27 3.02
C ALA A 40 -31.47 0.86 4.43
N LEU A 41 -30.44 0.47 5.19
CA LEU A 41 -30.11 1.20 6.42
C LEU A 41 -29.71 2.64 6.10
N SER A 42 -30.27 3.61 6.83
CA SER A 42 -29.84 5.01 6.76
C SER A 42 -28.41 5.18 7.28
N ALA A 43 -27.74 6.26 6.88
CA ALA A 43 -26.41 6.61 7.39
C ALA A 43 -26.34 6.63 8.93
N ARG A 44 -27.42 7.09 9.59
CA ARG A 44 -27.55 7.10 11.05
C ARG A 44 -27.59 5.68 11.63
N GLU A 45 -28.38 4.78 11.06
CA GLU A 45 -28.48 3.39 11.52
C GLU A 45 -27.16 2.65 11.30
N ARG A 46 -26.46 2.90 10.18
CA ARG A 46 -25.13 2.34 9.93
C ARG A 46 -24.09 2.84 10.92
N CYS A 47 -24.07 4.14 11.20
CA CYS A 47 -23.21 4.71 12.24
C CYS A 47 -23.45 4.05 13.61
N GLU A 48 -24.71 3.85 14.00
CA GLU A 48 -25.05 3.16 15.26
C GLU A 48 -24.71 1.67 15.23
N ALA A 49 -24.79 1.00 14.08
CA ALA A 49 -24.33 -0.38 13.92
C ALA A 49 -22.82 -0.50 14.16
N ILE A 50 -22.02 0.39 13.59
CA ILE A 50 -20.55 0.42 13.76
C ILE A 50 -20.19 0.71 15.23
N LYS A 51 -20.81 1.72 15.85
CA LYS A 51 -20.64 1.97 17.30
C LYS A 51 -21.03 0.76 18.15
N SER A 52 -22.13 0.11 17.79
CA SER A 52 -22.62 -1.04 18.53
C SER A 52 -21.73 -2.26 18.36
N SER A 53 -21.10 -2.49 17.21
CA SER A 53 -20.20 -3.63 17.02
C SER A 53 -18.98 -3.51 17.93
N VAL A 54 -18.37 -2.33 18.01
CA VAL A 54 -17.24 -2.03 18.91
C VAL A 54 -17.64 -2.21 20.39
N ARG A 55 -18.78 -1.63 20.79
CA ARG A 55 -19.26 -1.72 22.18
C ARG A 55 -19.61 -3.14 22.60
N LYS A 56 -20.34 -3.88 21.77
CA LYS A 56 -20.73 -5.27 22.08
C LYS A 56 -19.53 -6.23 22.06
N ALA A 57 -18.51 -5.93 21.26
CA ALA A 57 -17.24 -6.65 21.27
C ALA A 57 -16.41 -6.42 22.54
N GLY A 58 -16.69 -5.35 23.30
CA GLY A 58 -15.96 -5.01 24.53
C GLY A 58 -14.74 -4.11 24.32
N PHE A 59 -14.66 -3.39 23.19
CA PHE A 59 -13.49 -2.55 22.85
C PHE A 59 -13.73 -1.04 23.00
N ALA A 60 -14.86 -0.62 23.57
CA ALA A 60 -15.23 0.79 23.71
C ALA A 60 -14.26 1.64 24.55
N ASP A 61 -13.44 1.01 25.41
CA ASP A 61 -12.42 1.70 26.21
C ASP A 61 -11.14 2.05 25.42
N LYS A 62 -10.96 1.44 24.23
CA LYS A 62 -9.76 1.57 23.39
C LYS A 62 -10.05 2.08 21.99
N VAL A 63 -11.29 1.94 21.55
CA VAL A 63 -11.76 2.31 20.21
C VAL A 63 -12.89 3.31 20.33
N ASP A 64 -12.68 4.49 19.74
CA ASP A 64 -13.70 5.52 19.63
C ASP A 64 -14.33 5.50 18.23
N VAL A 65 -15.63 5.79 18.14
CA VAL A 65 -16.35 5.84 16.85
C VAL A 65 -17.17 7.11 16.79
N THR A 66 -16.75 8.01 15.90
CA THR A 66 -17.46 9.26 15.58
C THR A 66 -18.02 9.19 14.17
N CYS A 67 -19.05 9.96 13.85
CA CYS A 67 -19.66 9.95 12.53
C CYS A 67 -19.95 11.36 12.05
N ASP A 68 -19.75 11.60 10.76
CA ASP A 68 -20.32 12.72 10.03
C ASP A 68 -21.47 12.24 9.11
N SER A 69 -21.81 13.00 8.07
CA SER A 69 -22.88 12.62 7.13
C SER A 69 -22.50 11.45 6.22
N ASP A 70 -21.21 11.24 5.99
CA ASP A 70 -20.69 10.39 4.92
C ASP A 70 -19.90 9.19 5.47
N TYR A 71 -19.23 9.34 6.62
CA TYR A 71 -18.35 8.34 7.21
C TYR A 71 -18.54 8.17 8.72
N ALA A 72 -18.33 6.95 9.19
CA ALA A 72 -17.93 6.68 10.57
C ALA A 72 -16.41 6.58 10.64
N TYR A 73 -15.79 7.27 11.60
CA TYR A 73 -14.36 7.22 11.87
C TYR A 73 -14.09 6.31 13.07
N VAL A 74 -13.55 5.12 12.81
CA VAL A 74 -13.11 4.19 13.84
C VAL A 74 -11.68 4.54 14.24
N ALA A 75 -11.52 5.03 15.47
CA ALA A 75 -10.32 5.63 16.00
C ALA A 75 -9.63 4.71 17.02
N SER A 76 -8.34 4.45 16.85
CA SER A 76 -7.58 3.59 17.74
C SER A 76 -6.09 3.94 17.76
N ALA A 77 -5.31 3.18 18.54
CA ALA A 77 -3.85 3.22 18.51
C ALA A 77 -3.22 2.07 17.70
N THR A 78 -4.01 1.31 16.92
CA THR A 78 -3.60 0.10 16.17
C THR A 78 -2.87 -0.95 17.01
N TYR A 79 -2.93 -0.87 18.33
CA TYR A 79 -2.17 -1.70 19.26
C TYR A 79 -3.14 -2.49 20.14
N PRO A 80 -3.40 -3.77 19.80
CA PRO A 80 -4.39 -4.58 20.51
C PRO A 80 -3.91 -5.05 21.89
N ALA A 81 -4.86 -5.42 22.74
CA ALA A 81 -4.62 -6.00 24.06
C ALA A 81 -4.67 -7.55 24.02
N HIS A 82 -3.99 -8.15 23.04
CA HIS A 82 -3.81 -9.59 22.93
C HIS A 82 -2.36 -9.91 22.54
N ASP A 83 -2.05 -11.20 22.39
CA ASP A 83 -0.73 -11.66 21.96
C ASP A 83 -0.35 -11.09 20.58
N MET A 84 0.92 -10.76 20.35
CA MET A 84 1.38 -10.21 19.07
C MET A 84 2.78 -10.71 18.74
N MET A 85 3.08 -10.83 17.44
CA MET A 85 4.37 -11.22 16.85
C MET A 85 4.84 -12.65 17.17
N ASN A 86 4.38 -13.26 18.26
CA ASN A 86 4.75 -14.62 18.64
C ASN A 86 4.27 -15.64 17.59
N GLY A 87 5.18 -16.51 17.14
CA GLY A 87 4.91 -17.53 16.12
C GLY A 87 5.39 -17.19 14.72
N ILE A 88 5.82 -15.95 14.48
CA ILE A 88 6.41 -15.53 13.19
C ILE A 88 7.74 -16.26 12.96
N THR A 89 7.89 -16.82 11.77
CA THR A 89 9.16 -17.40 11.28
C THR A 89 9.76 -16.58 10.15
N GLY A 90 8.95 -15.92 9.32
CA GLY A 90 9.37 -14.95 8.31
C GLY A 90 9.28 -13.52 8.83
N THR A 91 10.15 -13.13 9.78
CA THR A 91 10.12 -11.76 10.32
C THR A 91 10.48 -10.72 9.27
N ASN A 92 9.95 -9.49 9.40
CA ASN A 92 10.40 -8.29 8.69
C ASN A 92 11.19 -7.33 9.61
N GLU A 93 11.53 -7.78 10.83
CA GLU A 93 12.19 -7.04 11.90
C GLU A 93 11.46 -5.76 12.38
N GLN A 94 10.21 -5.57 11.98
CA GLN A 94 9.33 -4.53 12.50
C GLN A 94 8.74 -4.96 13.85
N ILE A 95 8.46 -3.99 14.72
CA ILE A 95 7.90 -4.24 16.05
C ILE A 95 6.66 -3.35 16.26
N PRO A 96 5.55 -3.87 16.82
CA PRO A 96 4.37 -3.05 17.05
C PRO A 96 4.66 -1.82 17.93
N VAL A 97 4.32 -0.65 17.43
CA VAL A 97 4.42 0.66 18.08
C VAL A 97 3.07 1.37 17.97
N PRO A 98 2.44 1.78 19.08
CA PRO A 98 1.12 2.42 19.04
C PRO A 98 1.03 3.60 18.06
N ALA A 99 -0.04 3.65 17.26
CA ALA A 99 -0.38 4.71 16.32
C ALA A 99 -1.69 5.45 16.73
N PRO A 100 -1.67 6.30 17.79
CA PRO A 100 -2.87 6.87 18.43
C PRO A 100 -3.77 7.73 17.53
N HIS A 101 -3.29 8.12 16.35
CA HIS A 101 -4.00 8.97 15.39
C HIS A 101 -4.57 8.21 14.20
N TYR A 102 -4.53 6.87 14.22
CA TYR A 102 -5.18 6.08 13.18
C TYR A 102 -6.70 6.26 13.24
N ARG A 103 -7.31 6.60 12.10
CA ARG A 103 -8.75 6.87 11.94
C ARG A 103 -9.23 6.21 10.66
N ALA A 104 -9.91 5.08 10.78
CA ALA A 104 -10.48 4.34 9.65
C ALA A 104 -11.83 4.95 9.22
N PRO A 105 -11.97 5.49 8.00
CA PRO A 105 -13.21 6.04 7.49
C PRO A 105 -14.06 4.92 6.85
N ILE A 106 -15.17 4.59 7.49
CA ILE A 106 -16.14 3.59 7.00
C ILE A 106 -17.29 4.32 6.35
N LYS A 107 -17.53 4.08 5.05
CA LYS A 107 -18.60 4.75 4.30
C LYS A 107 -19.97 4.41 4.88
N LEU A 108 -20.77 5.44 5.20
CA LEU A 108 -22.11 5.27 5.77
C LEU A 108 -23.18 5.04 4.70
N ASN A 109 -22.92 5.38 3.45
CA ASN A 109 -23.81 5.15 2.32
C ASN A 109 -23.06 4.34 1.25
N PRO A 110 -22.89 3.01 1.44
CA PRO A 110 -22.20 2.18 0.47
C PRO A 110 -22.95 2.14 -0.86
N ALA A 111 -22.19 2.11 -1.95
CA ALA A 111 -22.70 1.93 -3.30
C ALA A 111 -21.82 0.88 -3.98
N SER A 112 -22.43 -0.10 -4.64
CA SER A 112 -21.70 -1.13 -5.38
C SER A 112 -20.91 -0.50 -6.54
N SER A 113 -19.76 -1.09 -6.83
CA SER A 113 -18.89 -0.71 -7.94
C SER A 113 -18.82 -1.84 -8.95
N ASP A 114 -18.81 -1.50 -10.25
CA ASP A 114 -18.57 -2.48 -11.33
C ASP A 114 -17.10 -2.93 -11.37
N GLN A 115 -16.19 -2.20 -10.70
CA GLN A 115 -14.78 -2.52 -10.57
C GLN A 115 -14.41 -2.83 -9.13
N LEU A 116 -13.75 -3.97 -8.93
CA LEU A 116 -13.17 -4.34 -7.65
C LEU A 116 -11.99 -3.44 -7.33
N THR A 117 -11.87 -3.03 -6.07
CA THR A 117 -10.79 -2.16 -5.60
C THR A 117 -9.83 -2.94 -4.72
N THR A 118 -8.56 -3.01 -5.13
CA THR A 118 -7.43 -3.43 -4.30
C THR A 118 -6.70 -2.18 -3.79
N ILE A 119 -6.00 -2.33 -2.66
CA ILE A 119 -5.28 -1.25 -2.00
C ILE A 119 -3.97 -1.83 -1.49
N ASP A 120 -2.84 -1.27 -1.92
CA ASP A 120 -1.55 -1.48 -1.24
C ASP A 120 -1.59 -0.76 0.13
N GLY A 121 -2.20 -1.42 1.12
CA GLY A 121 -2.63 -0.83 2.38
C GLY A 121 -3.82 -1.55 3.01
N ALA A 122 -4.30 -1.01 4.12
CA ALA A 122 -5.51 -1.53 4.76
C ALA A 122 -6.72 -1.42 3.80
N VAL A 123 -7.57 -2.45 3.83
CA VAL A 123 -8.88 -2.49 3.15
C VAL A 123 -10.04 -2.33 4.15
N GLY A 124 -9.74 -2.42 5.44
CA GLY A 124 -10.73 -2.26 6.51
C GLY A 124 -10.11 -2.08 7.90
N VAL A 125 -10.97 -2.19 8.91
CA VAL A 125 -10.59 -2.11 10.32
C VAL A 125 -11.39 -3.11 11.14
N ALA A 126 -10.71 -3.82 12.05
CA ALA A 126 -11.34 -4.71 13.01
C ALA A 126 -12.06 -3.92 14.13
N VAL A 127 -12.98 -4.55 14.86
CA VAL A 127 -13.72 -3.90 15.95
C VAL A 127 -12.86 -3.53 17.16
N ASN A 128 -11.65 -4.07 17.28
CA ASN A 128 -10.62 -3.61 18.25
C ASN A 128 -9.76 -2.46 17.70
N GLY A 129 -10.08 -1.94 16.51
CA GLY A 129 -9.43 -0.80 15.89
C GLY A 129 -8.13 -1.13 15.14
N VAL A 130 -7.76 -2.41 15.00
CA VAL A 130 -6.57 -2.83 14.25
C VAL A 130 -6.89 -2.84 12.74
N PRO A 131 -6.00 -2.33 11.87
CA PRO A 131 -6.21 -2.37 10.42
C PRO A 131 -6.29 -3.81 9.89
N ILE A 132 -7.07 -4.00 8.82
CA ILE A 132 -7.18 -5.26 8.09
C ILE A 132 -6.65 -5.04 6.68
N TYR A 133 -5.68 -5.84 6.29
CA TYR A 133 -5.07 -5.89 4.95
C TYR A 133 -5.57 -7.14 4.22
N ASP A 134 -5.30 -7.21 2.91
CA ASP A 134 -5.46 -8.44 2.14
C ASP A 134 -4.40 -9.49 2.51
N TYR A 135 -4.37 -10.65 1.85
CA TYR A 135 -3.46 -11.74 2.24
C TYR A 135 -1.98 -11.49 1.90
N SER A 136 -1.68 -10.44 1.11
CA SER A 136 -0.39 -10.27 0.44
C SER A 136 0.61 -9.38 1.17
N THR A 137 1.90 -9.50 0.80
CA THR A 137 3.00 -8.75 1.43
C THR A 137 3.13 -7.30 0.95
N GLN A 138 2.83 -7.03 -0.32
CA GLN A 138 2.97 -5.70 -0.94
C GLN A 138 2.26 -5.61 -2.29
N GLY A 139 1.81 -4.41 -2.65
CA GLY A 139 1.28 -4.09 -3.97
C GLY A 139 -0.21 -4.36 -4.12
N GLU A 140 -0.79 -3.87 -5.21
CA GLU A 140 -2.17 -4.18 -5.56
C GLU A 140 -2.27 -5.59 -6.19
N LEU A 141 -3.28 -6.35 -5.79
CA LEU A 141 -3.51 -7.72 -6.24
C LEU A 141 -4.10 -7.81 -7.66
N ASP A 142 -3.72 -8.86 -8.40
CA ASP A 142 -4.63 -9.48 -9.36
C ASP A 142 -5.62 -10.36 -8.60
N VAL A 143 -6.82 -9.83 -8.34
CA VAL A 143 -7.85 -10.50 -7.53
C VAL A 143 -8.27 -11.86 -8.11
N HIS A 144 -8.08 -12.11 -9.40
CA HIS A 144 -8.47 -13.37 -10.05
C HIS A 144 -7.32 -14.39 -10.13
N HIS A 145 -6.11 -14.00 -9.72
CA HIS A 145 -4.94 -14.87 -9.73
C HIS A 145 -4.25 -14.89 -8.36
N TYR A 146 -4.47 -15.97 -7.61
CA TYR A 146 -3.77 -16.19 -6.35
C TYR A 146 -2.27 -16.41 -6.57
N ASP A 147 -1.44 -15.67 -5.85
CA ASP A 147 0.02 -15.79 -5.89
C ASP A 147 0.59 -16.24 -4.53
N PRO A 148 1.06 -17.49 -4.40
CA PRO A 148 1.64 -17.98 -3.16
C PRO A 148 2.99 -17.33 -2.80
N GLN A 149 3.65 -16.62 -3.72
CA GLN A 149 4.91 -15.92 -3.44
C GLN A 149 4.71 -14.64 -2.62
N HIS A 150 3.49 -14.09 -2.63
CA HIS A 150 3.13 -12.91 -1.86
C HIS A 150 2.28 -13.26 -0.63
N ASP A 151 1.95 -14.53 -0.40
CA ASP A 151 1.06 -14.96 0.68
C ASP A 151 1.75 -14.91 2.06
N THR A 152 1.35 -13.94 2.88
CA THR A 152 1.90 -13.69 4.22
C THR A 152 1.81 -14.89 5.16
N VAL A 153 0.75 -15.71 5.03
CA VAL A 153 0.57 -16.95 5.81
C VAL A 153 1.60 -17.99 5.38
N ARG A 154 1.77 -18.20 4.06
CA ARG A 154 2.73 -19.17 3.52
C ARG A 154 4.18 -18.79 3.78
N LEU A 155 4.46 -17.49 3.77
CA LEU A 155 5.78 -16.93 4.05
C LEU A 155 6.11 -16.93 5.56
N GLY A 156 5.18 -17.37 6.41
CA GLY A 156 5.40 -17.44 7.87
C GLY A 156 5.50 -16.07 8.53
N GLN A 157 4.93 -15.04 7.92
CA GLN A 157 5.06 -13.64 8.36
C GLN A 157 4.04 -13.24 9.42
N LEU A 158 3.01 -14.05 9.62
CA LEU A 158 1.94 -13.78 10.58
C LEU A 158 2.22 -14.46 11.92
N ASP A 159 1.82 -13.77 12.98
CA ASP A 159 1.79 -14.33 14.32
C ASP A 159 0.62 -15.30 14.52
N ASN A 160 0.55 -15.90 15.71
CA ASN A 160 -0.53 -16.82 16.10
C ASN A 160 -1.94 -16.19 16.08
N CYS A 161 -2.03 -14.86 15.93
CA CYS A 161 -3.25 -14.09 15.95
C CYS A 161 -3.67 -13.59 14.56
N GLY A 162 -2.93 -13.95 13.50
CA GLY A 162 -3.23 -13.62 12.12
C GLY A 162 -2.74 -12.25 11.65
N GLY A 163 -1.76 -11.65 12.36
CA GLY A 163 -1.23 -10.33 12.04
C GLY A 163 0.27 -10.18 12.25
N HIS A 164 0.81 -9.01 11.91
CA HIS A 164 2.19 -8.62 12.18
C HIS A 164 2.35 -7.10 12.18
N ALA A 165 3.57 -6.62 12.48
CA ALA A 165 3.93 -5.21 12.33
C ALA A 165 4.43 -4.89 10.92
N GLY A 166 3.93 -3.83 10.29
CA GLY A 166 4.39 -3.36 8.98
C GLY A 166 5.48 -2.29 9.04
N ARG A 167 5.78 -1.70 7.87
CA ARG A 167 6.75 -0.59 7.73
C ARG A 167 6.41 0.64 8.58
N GLY A 168 5.14 0.82 8.95
CA GLY A 168 4.70 1.89 9.86
C GLY A 168 4.96 1.58 11.34
N ASP A 169 5.62 0.45 11.65
CA ASP A 169 5.65 -0.18 12.96
C ASP A 169 4.24 -0.34 13.55
N ASP A 170 3.22 -0.50 12.70
CA ASP A 170 1.84 -0.71 13.11
C ASP A 170 1.44 -2.16 12.97
N TYR A 171 0.79 -2.70 13.99
CA TYR A 171 0.23 -4.03 13.95
C TYR A 171 -1.06 -4.06 13.13
N HIS A 172 -1.21 -5.03 12.24
CA HIS A 172 -2.40 -5.24 11.41
C HIS A 172 -2.60 -6.72 11.07
N TYR A 173 -3.82 -7.08 10.65
CA TYR A 173 -4.17 -8.45 10.27
C TYR A 173 -4.14 -8.65 8.76
N HIS A 174 -3.62 -9.79 8.32
CA HIS A 174 -3.74 -10.32 6.94
C HIS A 174 -4.59 -11.60 6.88
N ALA A 175 -4.92 -12.18 8.04
CA ALA A 175 -5.77 -13.37 8.17
C ALA A 175 -6.82 -13.16 9.26
N ALA A 176 -7.62 -14.20 9.54
CA ALA A 176 -8.63 -14.14 10.60
C ALA A 176 -8.02 -13.69 11.93
N PRO A 177 -8.55 -12.63 12.58
CA PRO A 177 -8.00 -12.06 13.82
C PRO A 177 -8.39 -12.92 15.04
N THR A 178 -7.88 -14.15 15.11
CA THR A 178 -8.33 -15.20 16.03
C THR A 178 -8.24 -14.80 17.50
N CYS A 179 -7.14 -14.16 17.91
CA CYS A 179 -6.95 -13.71 19.28
C CYS A 179 -7.90 -12.58 19.66
N MET A 180 -8.17 -11.64 18.74
CA MET A 180 -9.17 -10.59 18.96
C MET A 180 -10.55 -11.19 19.14
N ILE A 181 -10.96 -12.10 18.24
CA ILE A 181 -12.25 -12.80 18.32
C ILE A 181 -12.37 -13.57 19.65
N ALA A 182 -11.31 -14.25 20.08
CA ALA A 182 -11.29 -14.98 21.35
C ALA A 182 -11.52 -14.06 22.56
N THR A 183 -11.13 -12.79 22.48
CA THR A 183 -11.34 -11.79 23.55
C THR A 183 -12.66 -11.03 23.45
N MET A 184 -13.41 -11.16 22.34
CA MET A 184 -14.68 -10.44 22.17
C MET A 184 -15.73 -10.90 23.18
N ALA A 185 -16.40 -9.94 23.82
CA ALA A 185 -17.45 -10.21 24.80
C ALA A 185 -18.70 -10.90 24.19
N ASN A 186 -18.94 -10.69 22.89
CA ASN A 186 -20.07 -11.25 22.15
C ASN A 186 -19.65 -12.31 21.09
N ARG A 187 -18.49 -12.95 21.26
CA ARG A 187 -17.90 -13.87 20.26
C ARG A 187 -18.81 -15.04 19.85
N GLU A 188 -19.70 -15.47 20.72
CA GLU A 188 -20.60 -16.61 20.49
C GLU A 188 -21.75 -16.28 19.51
N ASP A 189 -22.02 -14.99 19.27
CA ASP A 189 -23.18 -14.51 18.49
C ASP A 189 -22.87 -14.32 16.99
N SER A 190 -21.83 -14.98 16.46
CA SER A 190 -21.29 -14.75 15.09
C SER A 190 -21.22 -13.25 14.74
N PRO A 191 -20.55 -12.44 15.58
CA PRO A 191 -20.63 -10.99 15.49
C PRO A 191 -19.86 -10.43 14.29
N ILE A 192 -20.15 -9.18 13.96
CA ILE A 192 -19.28 -8.35 13.10
C ILE A 192 -17.91 -8.24 13.78
N ILE A 193 -16.86 -8.66 13.08
CA ILE A 193 -15.47 -8.60 13.56
C ILE A 193 -14.72 -7.38 13.02
N GLY A 194 -15.25 -6.72 11.99
CA GLY A 194 -14.66 -5.53 11.39
C GLY A 194 -15.57 -4.88 10.36
N TRP A 195 -15.07 -3.80 9.74
CA TRP A 195 -15.75 -3.07 8.68
C TRP A 195 -14.76 -2.75 7.58
N ALA A 196 -15.15 -3.02 6.34
CA ALA A 196 -14.41 -2.66 5.14
C ALA A 196 -14.61 -1.16 4.83
N TYR A 197 -13.66 -0.54 4.15
CA TYR A 197 -13.69 0.91 3.87
C TYR A 197 -14.83 1.33 2.93
N ASP A 198 -15.34 0.41 2.13
CA ASP A 198 -16.52 0.63 1.28
C ASP A 198 -17.85 0.62 2.06
N GLY A 199 -17.83 0.29 3.36
CA GLY A 199 -18.98 0.39 4.26
C GLY A 199 -19.68 -0.93 4.58
N TYR A 200 -19.20 -2.07 4.05
CA TYR A 200 -19.76 -3.39 4.36
C TYR A 200 -19.09 -4.04 5.58
N PRO A 201 -19.85 -4.79 6.39
CA PRO A 201 -19.30 -5.49 7.57
C PRO A 201 -18.45 -6.69 7.16
N ILE A 202 -17.51 -7.03 8.04
CA ILE A 202 -16.67 -8.24 7.97
C ILE A 202 -17.10 -9.15 9.12
N TYR A 203 -17.39 -10.41 8.81
CA TYR A 203 -17.76 -11.47 9.75
C TYR A 203 -16.66 -12.55 9.82
N GLY A 204 -16.74 -13.42 10.83
CA GLY A 204 -15.91 -14.62 10.91
C GLY A 204 -16.34 -15.72 9.93
N ASP A 205 -15.91 -16.96 10.19
CA ASP A 205 -16.15 -18.14 9.32
C ASP A 205 -17.61 -18.65 9.32
N ARG A 206 -18.55 -17.88 9.88
CA ARG A 206 -19.96 -18.25 10.00
C ARG A 206 -20.86 -17.11 9.55
N ASN A 207 -22.04 -17.48 9.07
CA ASN A 207 -23.09 -16.51 8.77
C ASN A 207 -23.59 -15.82 10.05
N PRO A 208 -24.24 -14.65 9.96
CA PRO A 208 -24.75 -13.93 11.12
C PRO A 208 -25.76 -14.71 11.97
N ASP A 209 -26.43 -15.73 11.40
CA ASP A 209 -27.34 -16.63 12.11
C ASP A 209 -26.64 -17.85 12.74
N GLY A 210 -25.31 -17.91 12.65
CA GLY A 210 -24.50 -19.03 13.10
C GLY A 210 -24.56 -20.26 12.18
N SER A 211 -25.10 -20.19 10.98
CA SER A 211 -24.95 -21.28 10.01
C SER A 211 -23.54 -21.30 9.40
N PRO A 212 -23.01 -22.47 9.00
CA PRO A 212 -21.74 -22.53 8.28
C PRO A 212 -21.85 -21.85 6.91
N ILE A 213 -20.75 -21.25 6.45
CA ILE A 213 -20.64 -20.74 5.08
C ILE A 213 -20.57 -21.93 4.13
N THR A 214 -21.35 -21.90 3.05
CA THR A 214 -21.33 -22.97 2.04
C THR A 214 -20.05 -22.87 1.23
N GLU A 215 -19.37 -24.00 0.99
CA GLU A 215 -18.15 -24.03 0.19
C GLU A 215 -18.39 -23.44 -1.21
N GLY A 216 -17.52 -22.53 -1.64
CA GLY A 216 -17.64 -21.81 -2.92
C GLY A 216 -18.75 -20.76 -3.00
N SER A 217 -19.41 -20.43 -1.89
CA SER A 217 -20.44 -19.36 -1.87
C SER A 217 -19.89 -17.95 -1.73
N LEU A 218 -18.65 -17.81 -1.23
CA LEU A 218 -17.96 -16.53 -1.17
C LEU A 218 -17.40 -16.19 -2.56
N ASP A 219 -17.53 -14.93 -2.94
CA ASP A 219 -16.97 -14.42 -4.18
C ASP A 219 -15.45 -14.18 -4.07
N VAL A 220 -14.89 -13.61 -5.13
CA VAL A 220 -13.45 -13.33 -5.22
C VAL A 220 -12.95 -12.37 -4.14
N CYS A 221 -13.77 -11.47 -3.58
CA CYS A 221 -13.34 -10.60 -2.48
C CYS A 221 -13.56 -11.22 -1.09
N ASN A 222 -13.91 -12.51 -1.06
CA ASN A 222 -14.25 -13.27 0.15
C ASN A 222 -15.54 -12.81 0.83
N GLY A 223 -16.56 -12.43 0.05
CA GLY A 223 -17.84 -11.99 0.58
C GLY A 223 -19.06 -12.55 -0.16
N GLN A 224 -20.23 -12.15 0.31
CA GLN A 224 -21.53 -12.60 -0.20
C GLN A 224 -22.63 -11.57 0.12
N ALA A 225 -23.79 -11.71 -0.53
CA ALA A 225 -24.94 -10.82 -0.31
C ALA A 225 -25.44 -10.83 1.14
N ASP A 226 -25.90 -9.67 1.61
CA ASP A 226 -26.41 -9.49 2.97
C ASP A 226 -27.80 -8.81 2.98
N PRO A 227 -28.80 -9.37 3.68
CA PRO A 227 -30.15 -8.80 3.69
C PRO A 227 -30.26 -7.47 4.46
N VAL A 228 -29.32 -7.18 5.38
CA VAL A 228 -29.32 -5.98 6.22
C VAL A 228 -28.45 -4.90 5.58
N TYR A 229 -27.23 -5.25 5.19
CA TYR A 229 -26.21 -4.32 4.72
C TYR A 229 -26.05 -4.29 3.21
N GLY A 230 -26.73 -5.17 2.47
CA GLY A 230 -26.61 -5.36 1.02
C GLY A 230 -25.54 -6.40 0.66
N TYR A 231 -24.38 -6.32 1.32
CA TYR A 231 -23.24 -7.22 1.15
C TYR A 231 -22.47 -7.36 2.46
N ARG A 232 -21.73 -8.45 2.63
CA ARG A 232 -20.82 -8.70 3.76
C ARG A 232 -19.58 -9.49 3.34
N TYR A 233 -18.46 -9.23 3.98
CA TYR A 233 -17.22 -9.99 3.87
C TYR A 233 -17.10 -11.04 4.97
N HIS A 234 -16.24 -12.02 4.76
CA HIS A 234 -15.96 -13.08 5.70
C HIS A 234 -14.46 -13.37 5.83
N THR A 235 -14.09 -14.02 6.92
CA THR A 235 -12.85 -14.80 7.01
C THR A 235 -13.03 -16.19 6.41
N SER A 236 -11.92 -16.86 6.14
CA SER A 236 -11.91 -18.23 5.61
C SER A 236 -10.65 -18.99 6.07
N ALA A 237 -10.73 -20.33 6.08
CA ALA A 237 -9.58 -21.17 6.43
C ALA A 237 -8.53 -21.25 5.31
N THR A 238 -8.93 -20.96 4.07
CA THR A 238 -8.07 -20.95 2.88
C THR A 238 -7.90 -19.52 2.35
N PRO A 239 -6.90 -19.24 1.49
CA PRO A 239 -6.78 -17.94 0.84
C PRO A 239 -8.11 -17.48 0.25
N PRO A 240 -8.46 -16.20 0.43
CA PRO A 240 -7.61 -15.11 0.94
C PRO A 240 -7.57 -14.94 2.47
N TYR A 241 -8.08 -15.90 3.26
CA TYR A 241 -8.11 -15.94 4.73
C TYR A 241 -8.98 -14.87 5.42
N ILE A 242 -9.10 -13.70 4.81
CA ILE A 242 -9.94 -12.57 5.18
C ILE A 242 -10.39 -11.84 3.89
N ILE A 243 -10.77 -10.57 3.94
CA ILE A 243 -11.10 -9.77 2.75
C ILE A 243 -9.84 -9.52 1.89
N GLN A 244 -9.94 -9.60 0.56
CA GLN A 244 -8.82 -9.22 -0.35
C GLN A 244 -9.10 -8.07 -1.32
N CYS A 245 -10.36 -7.64 -1.45
CA CYS A 245 -10.74 -6.50 -2.28
C CYS A 245 -12.06 -5.89 -1.84
N LEU A 246 -12.35 -4.68 -2.33
CA LEU A 246 -13.57 -3.93 -2.03
C LEU A 246 -14.52 -3.97 -3.23
N VAL A 247 -15.80 -4.26 -2.97
CA VAL A 247 -16.85 -4.39 -4.00
C VAL A 247 -17.66 -3.10 -4.14
N GLY A 248 -17.58 -2.22 -3.14
CA GLY A 248 -18.19 -0.90 -3.18
C GLY A 248 -17.21 0.22 -3.56
N GLU A 249 -17.78 1.37 -3.87
CA GLU A 249 -17.05 2.61 -4.15
C GLU A 249 -16.30 3.14 -2.92
N VAL A 250 -15.01 3.46 -3.10
CA VAL A 250 -14.12 3.94 -2.03
C VAL A 250 -13.40 5.22 -2.47
N ASP A 251 -13.28 6.18 -1.56
CA ASP A 251 -12.39 7.33 -1.75
C ASP A 251 -10.97 6.99 -1.25
N LYS A 252 -10.13 6.48 -2.17
CA LYS A 252 -8.72 6.14 -1.88
C LYS A 252 -7.95 7.30 -1.26
N LYS A 253 -8.31 8.56 -1.57
CA LYS A 253 -7.63 9.75 -1.02
C LYS A 253 -7.89 9.94 0.47
N ARG A 254 -8.92 9.30 1.04
CA ARG A 254 -9.31 9.39 2.46
C ARG A 254 -8.75 8.28 3.33
N LEU A 255 -8.22 7.22 2.74
CA LEU A 255 -7.78 6.06 3.49
C LEU A 255 -6.59 6.40 4.39
N PRO A 256 -6.60 5.93 5.65
CA PRO A 256 -5.52 6.19 6.57
C PRO A 256 -4.31 5.34 6.18
N ARG A 257 -3.13 5.92 6.32
CA ARG A 257 -1.87 5.18 6.32
C ARG A 257 -1.13 5.49 7.59
N VAL A 258 -0.46 4.48 8.13
CA VAL A 258 0.41 4.69 9.27
C VAL A 258 1.81 4.97 8.74
N ALA A 259 2.28 6.20 8.95
CA ALA A 259 3.62 6.59 8.53
C ALA A 259 4.69 5.88 9.38
N PRO A 260 5.85 5.54 8.79
CA PRO A 260 7.03 5.09 9.54
C PRO A 260 7.42 6.09 10.63
N LEU A 261 8.09 5.60 11.67
CA LEU A 261 8.61 6.45 12.74
C LEU A 261 9.72 7.37 12.20
N ALA A 262 9.70 8.63 12.62
CA ALA A 262 10.76 9.59 12.32
C ALA A 262 11.87 9.48 13.38
N GLY A 263 13.06 9.08 12.96
CA GLY A 263 14.23 8.91 13.81
C GLY A 263 15.27 10.02 13.70
N ASP A 264 16.21 10.02 14.64
CA ASP A 264 17.48 10.75 14.55
C ASP A 264 18.52 10.03 13.66
N ASN A 265 18.28 8.76 13.32
CA ASN A 265 19.10 7.96 12.42
C ASN A 265 18.23 6.94 11.64
N PRO A 266 18.78 6.29 10.58
CA PRO A 266 17.98 5.50 9.65
C PRO A 266 17.82 4.02 10.04
N ILE A 267 18.20 3.60 11.25
CA ILE A 267 18.26 2.16 11.62
C ILE A 267 16.90 1.45 11.58
N ARG A 268 15.79 2.18 11.46
CA ARG A 268 14.42 1.63 11.31
C ARG A 268 13.88 1.71 9.88
N ALA A 269 14.57 2.39 8.96
CA ALA A 269 14.03 2.77 7.66
C ALA A 269 14.06 1.64 6.61
N ASP A 270 15.04 0.72 6.69
CA ASP A 270 15.25 -0.32 5.69
C ASP A 270 15.64 -1.64 6.36
N LEU A 271 14.64 -2.40 6.83
CA LEU A 271 14.84 -3.70 7.46
C LEU A 271 14.67 -4.82 6.45
N ARG A 272 15.73 -5.61 6.26
CA ARG A 272 15.87 -6.71 5.30
C ARG A 272 16.38 -7.99 5.99
N PRO A 273 15.55 -8.64 6.82
CA PRO A 273 15.88 -9.94 7.40
C PRO A 273 16.05 -11.05 6.35
N PRO A 274 16.66 -12.18 6.73
CA PRO A 274 16.94 -13.29 5.84
C PRO A 274 15.67 -13.97 5.32
N ARG A 275 15.71 -14.46 4.08
CA ARG A 275 14.55 -15.08 3.40
C ARG A 275 14.19 -16.45 3.95
N GLU A 276 15.17 -17.15 4.53
CA GLU A 276 15.02 -18.46 5.16
C GLU A 276 14.32 -18.43 6.52
N GLY A 277 14.03 -17.23 7.04
CA GLY A 277 13.34 -17.03 8.30
C GLY A 277 14.25 -17.12 9.54
N VAL A 278 13.59 -17.07 10.70
CA VAL A 278 14.21 -17.04 12.03
C VAL A 278 13.52 -18.05 12.95
N GLU A 279 14.17 -18.36 14.05
CA GLU A 279 13.67 -19.27 15.07
C GLU A 279 13.33 -18.51 16.36
N ASN A 280 12.43 -19.10 17.16
CA ASN A 280 12.12 -18.65 18.52
C ASN A 280 11.73 -17.16 18.64
N LEU A 281 11.11 -16.59 17.59
CA LEU A 281 10.69 -15.19 17.64
C LEU A 281 9.67 -15.00 18.76
N ARG A 282 10.00 -14.08 19.68
CA ARG A 282 9.20 -13.78 20.84
C ARG A 282 9.06 -12.28 21.04
N HIS A 283 7.84 -11.82 21.27
CA HIS A 283 7.55 -10.46 21.71
C HIS A 283 7.07 -10.44 23.17
N THR A 284 7.58 -9.48 23.93
CA THR A 284 7.29 -9.30 25.36
C THR A 284 7.09 -7.84 25.70
N ILE A 285 6.29 -7.59 26.73
CA ILE A 285 6.05 -6.26 27.29
C ILE A 285 6.47 -6.31 28.76
N ALA A 286 7.42 -5.48 29.14
CA ALA A 286 7.90 -5.35 30.52
C ALA A 286 7.03 -4.37 31.33
N GLU A 287 7.12 -4.43 32.66
CA GLU A 287 6.34 -3.58 33.58
C GLU A 287 6.62 -2.07 33.42
N ASP A 288 7.82 -1.72 32.98
CA ASP A 288 8.24 -0.34 32.68
C ASP A 288 7.72 0.17 31.33
N GLY A 289 6.94 -0.65 30.61
CA GLY A 289 6.43 -0.34 29.28
C GLY A 289 7.44 -0.57 28.15
N SER A 290 8.63 -1.09 28.43
CA SER A 290 9.56 -1.55 27.39
C SER A 290 8.96 -2.73 26.63
N ARG A 291 9.21 -2.77 25.32
CA ARG A 291 8.75 -3.86 24.44
C ARG A 291 9.94 -4.42 23.70
N THR A 292 10.04 -5.73 23.69
CA THR A 292 11.17 -6.44 23.09
C THR A 292 10.63 -7.53 22.18
N MET A 293 11.08 -7.52 20.93
CA MET A 293 11.01 -8.64 20.02
C MET A 293 12.41 -9.26 19.92
N SER A 294 12.56 -10.55 20.21
CA SER A 294 13.82 -11.30 20.14
C SER A 294 13.66 -12.53 19.26
N TYR A 295 14.72 -12.96 18.58
CA TYR A 295 14.73 -14.15 17.72
C TYR A 295 16.15 -14.67 17.53
N SER A 296 16.28 -15.94 17.15
CA SER A 296 17.56 -16.60 16.87
C SER A 296 17.71 -16.90 15.38
N TYR A 297 18.91 -16.71 14.84
CA TYR A 297 19.24 -17.05 13.46
C TYR A 297 20.69 -17.52 13.36
N GLN A 298 20.90 -18.70 12.74
CA GLN A 298 22.20 -19.35 12.61
C GLN A 298 22.99 -19.50 13.94
N GLY A 299 22.28 -19.73 15.05
CA GLY A 299 22.87 -19.91 16.38
C GLY A 299 23.21 -18.60 17.12
N GLU A 300 22.89 -17.45 16.52
CA GLU A 300 23.07 -16.13 17.13
C GLU A 300 21.72 -15.51 17.52
N GLU A 301 21.72 -14.73 18.61
CA GLU A 301 20.54 -14.03 19.12
C GLU A 301 20.48 -12.58 18.63
N TYR A 302 19.27 -12.16 18.26
CA TYR A 302 18.92 -10.84 17.72
C TYR A 302 17.72 -10.27 18.46
N TYR A 303 17.58 -8.95 18.45
CA TYR A 303 16.45 -8.27 19.10
C TYR A 303 16.18 -6.88 18.56
N VAL A 304 14.95 -6.43 18.76
CA VAL A 304 14.52 -5.03 18.68
C VAL A 304 13.81 -4.71 19.99
N THR A 305 14.32 -3.74 20.73
CA THR A 305 13.68 -3.23 21.95
C THR A 305 13.38 -1.75 21.80
N TYR A 306 12.24 -1.32 22.30
CA TYR A 306 12.01 0.11 22.54
C TYR A 306 11.35 0.38 23.89
N ARG A 307 11.59 1.59 24.39
CA ARG A 307 10.95 2.12 25.61
C ARG A 307 10.31 3.48 25.32
N PRO A 308 9.06 3.72 25.74
CA PRO A 308 8.45 5.06 25.66
C PRO A 308 9.25 6.10 26.44
N ARG A 309 9.34 7.32 25.90
CA ARG A 309 9.95 8.46 26.59
C ARG A 309 8.95 9.19 27.47
N ASP A 310 9.39 9.57 28.68
CA ASP A 310 8.56 10.32 29.63
C ASP A 310 8.48 11.82 29.30
N ASP A 311 9.51 12.36 28.65
CA ASP A 311 9.64 13.79 28.34
C ASP A 311 9.01 14.20 27.01
N ARG A 312 8.70 13.22 26.13
CA ARG A 312 8.14 13.48 24.80
C ARG A 312 7.15 12.40 24.41
N ARG A 313 5.89 12.81 24.19
CA ARG A 313 4.80 11.92 23.76
C ARG A 313 5.12 11.27 22.41
N ASN A 314 4.67 10.02 22.27
CA ASN A 314 4.85 9.16 21.11
C ASN A 314 6.28 9.12 20.55
N CYS A 315 7.28 9.27 21.43
CA CYS A 315 8.68 9.04 21.13
C CYS A 315 9.19 7.88 21.96
N TYR A 316 10.11 7.12 21.37
CA TYR A 316 10.58 5.87 21.89
C TYR A 316 12.10 5.80 21.73
N GLU A 317 12.78 5.35 22.77
CA GLU A 317 14.20 5.00 22.72
C GLU A 317 14.32 3.57 22.22
N PHE A 318 14.95 3.38 21.08
CA PHE A 318 15.21 2.08 20.48
C PHE A 318 16.62 1.61 20.78
N GLU A 319 16.75 0.31 21.02
CA GLU A 319 18.00 -0.43 20.95
C GLU A 319 17.73 -1.73 20.20
N GLN A 320 18.53 -2.00 19.17
CA GLN A 320 18.35 -3.20 18.35
C GLN A 320 19.67 -3.82 17.95
N LYS A 321 19.65 -5.14 17.77
CA LYS A 321 20.68 -5.95 17.15
C LYS A 321 19.96 -6.81 16.12
N THR A 322 19.95 -6.37 14.86
CA THR A 322 19.20 -7.02 13.78
C THR A 322 20.11 -7.73 12.78
N ILE A 323 19.56 -8.64 11.99
CA ILE A 323 20.31 -9.33 10.93
C ILE A 323 20.60 -8.34 9.80
N THR A 324 19.63 -7.48 9.47
CA THR A 324 19.76 -6.38 8.50
C THR A 324 21.04 -5.58 8.69
N HIS A 325 21.38 -5.23 9.93
CA HIS A 325 22.56 -4.40 10.24
C HIS A 325 23.76 -5.23 10.71
N GLY A 326 23.84 -6.49 10.29
CA GLY A 326 25.00 -7.37 10.53
C GLY A 326 25.21 -7.74 12.00
N GLY A 327 24.16 -7.71 12.83
CA GLY A 327 24.25 -8.06 14.24
C GLY A 327 24.98 -7.03 15.11
N ILE A 328 25.11 -5.79 14.65
CA ILE A 328 25.66 -4.67 15.42
C ILE A 328 24.57 -4.07 16.30
N VAL A 329 24.90 -3.70 17.54
CA VAL A 329 23.97 -3.02 18.44
C VAL A 329 23.88 -1.54 18.06
N GLU A 330 22.68 -1.10 17.74
CA GLU A 330 22.35 0.27 17.34
C GLU A 330 21.29 0.87 18.26
N ARG A 331 21.28 2.19 18.37
CA ARG A 331 20.36 2.94 19.24
C ARG A 331 19.88 4.21 18.53
N GLY A 332 18.67 4.65 18.84
CA GLY A 332 18.14 5.91 18.34
C GLY A 332 16.85 6.31 19.04
N THR A 333 16.42 7.55 18.82
CA THR A 333 15.11 8.02 19.28
C THR A 333 14.18 8.20 18.10
N PHE A 334 13.05 7.50 18.15
CA PHE A 334 12.08 7.45 17.06
C PHE A 334 10.74 7.97 17.54
N CYS A 335 10.12 8.85 16.76
CA CYS A 335 8.88 9.52 17.12
C CYS A 335 7.80 9.32 16.06
N ARG A 336 6.57 9.18 16.52
CA ARG A 336 5.37 9.26 15.68
C ARG A 336 4.84 10.69 15.72
N ASP A 337 4.33 11.20 14.59
CA ASP A 337 3.74 12.55 14.57
C ASP A 337 2.43 12.59 15.38
N ASP A 338 2.41 13.44 16.42
CA ASP A 338 1.28 13.69 17.34
C ASP A 338 0.14 14.50 16.70
N SER A 339 0.30 15.01 15.48
CA SER A 339 -0.56 16.08 14.99
C SER A 339 -1.94 15.65 14.51
N GLY A 340 -2.20 14.35 14.28
CA GLY A 340 -3.47 13.85 13.75
C GLY A 340 -3.93 14.49 12.43
N ARG A 341 -3.07 15.28 11.79
CA ARG A 341 -3.26 15.82 10.46
C ARG A 341 -2.90 14.68 9.50
N ARG A 342 -3.60 14.57 8.36
CA ARG A 342 -2.98 13.94 7.19
C ARG A 342 -1.54 14.48 7.12
N PRO A 343 -0.51 13.64 6.90
CA PRO A 343 0.82 14.16 6.74
C PRO A 343 0.71 15.32 5.76
N ARG A 344 1.09 16.53 6.20
CA ARG A 344 1.39 17.57 5.21
C ARG A 344 2.44 16.91 4.32
N PRO A 345 2.34 16.99 2.98
CA PRO A 345 3.52 16.77 2.16
C PRO A 345 4.62 17.58 2.84
N PRO A 346 5.78 16.97 3.13
CA PRO A 346 6.82 17.68 3.84
C PRO A 346 6.98 19.03 3.14
N ARG A 347 6.71 20.13 3.85
CA ARG A 347 7.23 21.40 3.37
C ARG A 347 8.73 21.14 3.29
N PRO A 348 9.39 21.37 2.14
CA PRO A 348 10.82 21.20 2.06
C PRO A 348 11.43 22.11 3.13
N ARG A 349 11.85 21.49 4.25
CA ARG A 349 12.93 22.05 5.04
C ARG A 349 14.15 21.71 4.22
N ASN A 350 14.97 22.72 3.99
CA ASN A 350 16.12 22.71 3.08
C ASN A 350 17.25 21.71 3.44
N ASP A 351 17.00 20.70 4.27
CA ASP A 351 17.94 19.67 4.68
C ASP A 351 17.14 18.35 4.76
N ALA A 352 17.27 17.32 3.92
CA ALA A 352 18.34 16.91 3.03
C ALA A 352 17.78 16.14 1.82
N VAL A 353 18.09 16.62 0.62
CA VAL A 353 18.16 15.81 -0.59
C VAL A 353 19.35 14.87 -0.41
N GLN A 354 19.12 13.58 -0.23
CA GLN A 354 20.16 12.59 0.00
C GLN A 354 20.61 12.00 -1.35
N VAL A 355 21.92 11.85 -1.50
CA VAL A 355 22.49 10.85 -2.40
C VAL A 355 22.32 9.52 -1.68
N HIS A 356 21.47 8.65 -2.19
CA HIS A 356 21.24 7.35 -1.58
C HIS A 356 22.37 6.40 -2.01
N GLN A 357 23.11 5.85 -1.05
CA GLN A 357 24.15 4.88 -1.30
C GLN A 357 23.56 3.47 -1.14
N ALA A 358 23.24 2.81 -2.25
CA ALA A 358 22.80 1.43 -2.27
C ALA A 358 23.93 0.47 -1.86
N GLU A 359 23.53 -0.71 -1.36
CA GLU A 359 24.43 -1.79 -0.95
C GLU A 359 25.35 -2.23 -2.08
N THR A 360 26.56 -2.70 -1.73
CA THR A 360 27.49 -3.18 -2.75
C THR A 360 27.00 -4.47 -3.38
N VAL A 361 26.84 -4.50 -4.70
CA VAL A 361 26.36 -5.70 -5.41
C VAL A 361 27.52 -6.50 -5.96
N GLU A 362 27.71 -7.74 -5.49
CA GLU A 362 28.72 -8.66 -6.04
C GLU A 362 28.13 -9.49 -7.19
N ILE A 363 28.52 -9.14 -8.42
CA ILE A 363 28.10 -9.86 -9.63
C ILE A 363 29.05 -11.01 -9.94
N THR A 364 30.35 -10.76 -9.94
CA THR A 364 31.38 -11.76 -10.22
C THR A 364 32.47 -11.70 -9.15
N PRO A 365 32.58 -12.73 -8.29
CA PRO A 365 33.59 -12.76 -7.25
C PRO A 365 35.01 -12.60 -7.78
N GLY A 366 35.80 -11.75 -7.13
CA GLY A 366 37.16 -11.41 -7.58
C GLY A 366 37.22 -10.51 -8.83
N GLY A 367 36.12 -9.87 -9.20
CA GLY A 367 36.08 -8.82 -10.23
C GLY A 367 36.62 -7.48 -9.75
N HIS A 368 36.58 -6.49 -10.63
CA HIS A 368 36.88 -5.10 -10.35
C HIS A 368 35.74 -4.45 -9.57
N ARG A 369 36.07 -3.48 -8.71
CA ARG A 369 35.06 -2.70 -7.98
C ARG A 369 34.72 -1.44 -8.77
N PHE A 370 33.44 -1.20 -8.98
CA PHE A 370 32.89 -0.05 -9.69
C PHE A 370 31.94 0.73 -8.79
N ARG A 371 31.72 1.99 -9.13
CA ARG A 371 30.68 2.86 -8.56
C ARG A 371 29.85 3.44 -9.69
N LEU A 372 28.54 3.20 -9.67
CA LEU A 372 27.56 3.86 -10.53
C LEU A 372 26.90 4.98 -9.75
N GLU A 373 26.82 6.17 -10.34
CA GLU A 373 26.13 7.34 -9.79
C GLU A 373 25.11 7.81 -10.83
N ALA A 374 23.85 7.97 -10.45
CA ALA A 374 22.76 8.29 -11.38
C ALA A 374 21.73 9.25 -10.78
N TRP A 375 21.06 10.01 -11.64
CA TRP A 375 19.93 10.86 -11.32
C TRP A 375 18.86 10.72 -12.42
N ALA A 376 17.59 10.66 -12.01
CA ALA A 376 16.45 10.55 -12.92
C ALA A 376 15.36 11.55 -12.53
N ASP A 377 14.67 12.05 -13.55
CA ASP A 377 13.35 12.67 -13.46
C ASP A 377 12.36 11.67 -14.08
N ASN A 378 11.74 10.76 -13.32
CA ASN A 378 11.68 10.67 -11.85
C ASN A 378 12.26 9.37 -11.27
N TRP A 379 12.48 8.34 -12.09
CA TRP A 379 12.81 7.01 -11.60
C TRP A 379 13.63 6.22 -12.61
N PHE A 380 14.48 5.33 -12.10
CA PHE A 380 15.17 4.36 -12.93
C PHE A 380 15.45 3.04 -12.19
N SER A 381 15.75 1.99 -12.96
CA SER A 381 16.43 0.80 -12.47
C SER A 381 17.56 0.41 -13.42
N ALA A 382 18.69 -0.01 -12.86
CA ALA A 382 19.91 -0.37 -13.58
C ALA A 382 20.28 -1.82 -13.34
N TYR A 383 20.70 -2.51 -14.40
CA TYR A 383 21.04 -3.94 -14.40
C TYR A 383 22.38 -4.16 -15.09
N LEU A 384 23.13 -5.15 -14.62
CA LEU A 384 24.28 -5.71 -15.34
C LEU A 384 23.86 -7.06 -15.93
N GLY A 385 23.68 -7.12 -17.25
CA GLY A 385 22.86 -8.17 -17.84
C GLY A 385 21.43 -8.08 -17.32
N ASP A 386 20.89 -9.17 -16.80
CA ASP A 386 19.58 -9.28 -16.16
C ASP A 386 19.64 -9.11 -14.62
N ARG A 387 20.82 -8.93 -14.04
CA ARG A 387 20.99 -8.77 -12.59
C ARG A 387 20.84 -7.31 -12.17
N LEU A 388 19.88 -7.03 -11.30
CA LEU A 388 19.65 -5.71 -10.74
C LEU A 388 20.90 -5.21 -9.97
N LEU A 389 21.35 -4.00 -10.29
CA LEU A 389 22.38 -3.27 -9.55
C LEU A 389 21.74 -2.31 -8.55
N VAL A 390 20.84 -1.46 -9.04
CA VAL A 390 20.17 -0.45 -8.23
C VAL A 390 18.82 -0.14 -8.84
N GLU A 391 17.85 0.07 -7.98
CA GLU A 391 16.56 0.67 -8.31
C GLU A 391 16.45 1.94 -7.49
N ASP A 392 15.87 2.98 -8.10
CA ASP A 392 15.62 4.25 -7.44
C ASP A 392 14.89 4.03 -6.09
N SER A 393 15.46 4.60 -5.02
CA SER A 393 14.97 4.38 -3.66
C SER A 393 13.60 5.00 -3.39
N VAL A 394 13.17 5.91 -4.26
CA VAL A 394 11.86 6.56 -4.18
C VAL A 394 10.94 5.94 -5.22
N PRO A 395 9.74 5.45 -4.85
CA PRO A 395 8.81 4.86 -5.80
C PRO A 395 8.43 5.84 -6.91
N ILE A 396 8.31 5.35 -8.15
CA ILE A 396 7.83 6.13 -9.31
C ILE A 396 6.48 6.82 -9.07
N THR A 397 5.66 6.35 -8.12
CA THR A 397 4.39 7.00 -7.76
C THR A 397 4.54 8.25 -6.88
N THR A 398 5.76 8.62 -6.51
CA THR A 398 6.06 9.80 -5.70
C THR A 398 6.13 11.05 -6.56
N GLU A 399 5.24 12.01 -6.31
CA GLU A 399 5.29 13.32 -6.98
C GLU A 399 6.65 14.01 -6.69
N ARG A 400 7.32 14.52 -7.73
CA ARG A 400 8.57 15.30 -7.63
C ARG A 400 9.74 14.51 -7.00
N SER A 401 9.92 13.26 -7.43
CA SER A 401 11.10 12.49 -7.06
C SER A 401 12.30 12.95 -7.89
N PHE A 402 13.31 13.53 -7.22
CA PHE A 402 14.52 14.06 -7.85
C PHE A 402 15.79 13.59 -7.11
N ASN A 403 15.74 12.41 -6.48
CA ASN A 403 16.86 11.81 -5.78
C ASN A 403 17.98 11.37 -6.72
N ALA A 404 19.15 11.19 -6.15
CA ALA A 404 20.31 10.66 -6.83
C ALA A 404 20.72 9.37 -6.14
N GLU A 405 21.10 8.37 -6.92
CA GLU A 405 21.46 7.04 -6.47
C GLU A 405 22.94 6.78 -6.72
N VAL A 406 23.61 6.15 -5.77
CA VAL A 406 24.99 5.70 -5.87
C VAL A 406 25.05 4.24 -5.44
N VAL A 407 25.61 3.38 -6.28
CA VAL A 407 25.80 1.97 -5.95
C VAL A 407 27.23 1.56 -6.26
N ASP A 408 27.85 0.83 -5.34
CA ASP A 408 29.11 0.15 -5.63
C ASP A 408 28.79 -1.27 -6.12
N PHE A 409 29.53 -1.81 -7.08
CA PHE A 409 29.32 -3.18 -7.53
C PHE A 409 30.64 -3.83 -7.96
N ILE A 410 30.71 -5.16 -7.88
CA ILE A 410 31.90 -5.94 -8.24
C ILE A 410 31.58 -6.79 -9.48
N ALA A 411 32.31 -6.57 -10.56
CA ALA A 411 32.07 -7.23 -11.85
C ALA A 411 33.35 -7.37 -12.69
N GLN A 412 33.27 -8.10 -13.79
CA GLN A 412 34.34 -8.17 -14.79
C GLN A 412 33.92 -7.46 -16.07
N TYR A 413 34.87 -6.84 -16.76
CA TYR A 413 34.67 -6.33 -18.11
C TYR A 413 34.40 -7.50 -19.10
N PRO A 414 33.64 -7.26 -20.19
CA PRO A 414 32.86 -6.05 -20.47
C PRO A 414 31.60 -5.95 -19.60
N LEU A 415 31.23 -4.72 -19.21
CA LEU A 415 30.01 -4.45 -18.48
C LEU A 415 28.86 -4.22 -19.46
N HIS A 416 27.83 -5.07 -19.45
CA HIS A 416 26.62 -4.90 -20.24
C HIS A 416 25.54 -4.24 -19.38
N LEU A 417 25.51 -2.90 -19.37
CA LEU A 417 24.59 -2.12 -18.56
C LEU A 417 23.25 -1.96 -19.30
N ASN A 418 22.15 -2.26 -18.61
CA ASN A 418 20.79 -2.09 -19.09
C ASN A 418 19.99 -1.25 -18.10
N LEU A 419 19.10 -0.39 -18.59
CA LEU A 419 18.36 0.56 -17.77
C LEU A 419 16.90 0.61 -18.18
N ILE A 420 16.02 0.67 -17.20
CA ILE A 420 14.63 1.12 -17.38
C ILE A 420 14.54 2.50 -16.76
N ILE A 421 14.13 3.50 -17.53
CA ILE A 421 14.07 4.89 -17.08
C ILE A 421 12.64 5.40 -17.30
N LYS A 422 12.06 6.06 -16.29
CA LYS A 422 10.65 6.47 -16.29
C LYS A 422 10.47 7.91 -15.82
N ASP A 423 9.67 8.65 -16.56
CA ASP A 423 9.04 9.90 -16.14
C ASP A 423 7.73 9.57 -15.39
N PHE A 424 7.36 10.42 -14.43
CA PHE A 424 6.14 10.22 -13.68
C PHE A 424 4.90 10.41 -14.57
N ARG A 425 3.94 9.49 -14.43
CA ARG A 425 2.61 9.62 -15.00
C ARG A 425 1.59 8.95 -14.09
N GLU A 426 0.40 9.55 -13.98
CA GLU A 426 -0.66 8.99 -13.13
C GLU A 426 -1.35 7.79 -13.80
N ASN A 427 -1.39 7.78 -15.15
CA ASN A 427 -1.84 6.65 -15.96
C ASN A 427 -1.34 6.80 -17.42
N ASP A 428 -1.81 5.91 -18.31
CA ASP A 428 -1.44 5.86 -19.73
C ASP A 428 -1.92 7.04 -20.59
N THR A 429 -2.53 8.08 -19.99
CA THR A 429 -2.67 9.38 -20.67
C THR A 429 -1.33 10.10 -20.83
N GLY A 430 -0.32 9.72 -20.04
CA GLY A 430 0.97 10.43 -19.95
C GLY A 430 0.87 11.78 -19.23
N LEU A 431 -0.21 12.01 -18.48
CA LEU A 431 -0.39 13.20 -17.68
C LEU A 431 -0.05 12.96 -16.21
N GLU A 432 0.42 14.02 -15.59
CA GLU A 432 0.61 14.14 -14.15
C GLU A 432 -0.56 14.91 -13.53
N TYR A 433 -0.89 14.61 -12.27
CA TYR A 433 -1.85 15.35 -11.45
C TYR A 433 -3.24 15.49 -12.10
N ILE A 434 -3.78 14.40 -12.63
CA ILE A 434 -5.01 14.37 -13.44
C ILE A 434 -6.18 14.95 -12.65
N GLY A 435 -6.95 15.83 -13.31
CA GLY A 435 -8.12 16.48 -12.72
C GLY A 435 -7.81 17.55 -11.67
N THR A 436 -6.53 17.91 -11.49
CA THR A 436 -6.12 19.01 -10.61
C THR A 436 -5.76 20.27 -11.40
N PRO A 437 -5.67 21.46 -10.76
CA PRO A 437 -5.13 22.65 -11.40
C PRO A 437 -3.65 22.56 -11.82
N ARG A 438 -2.94 21.49 -11.42
CA ARG A 438 -1.54 21.22 -11.78
C ARG A 438 -1.42 20.24 -12.95
N GLN A 439 -2.53 19.78 -13.55
CA GLN A 439 -2.50 18.81 -14.63
C GLN A 439 -1.56 19.27 -15.76
N GLN A 440 -0.59 18.43 -16.09
CA GLN A 440 0.45 18.75 -17.07
C GLN A 440 1.03 17.47 -17.69
N MET A 441 1.83 17.65 -18.73
CA MET A 441 2.72 16.62 -19.25
C MET A 441 4.02 16.64 -18.45
N GLY A 442 4.71 15.50 -18.37
CA GLY A 442 5.97 15.39 -17.64
C GLY A 442 7.15 16.13 -18.29
N ASP A 443 8.31 16.00 -17.67
CA ASP A 443 9.56 16.69 -18.02
C ASP A 443 10.79 15.82 -17.72
N GLY A 444 10.74 14.57 -18.16
CA GLY A 444 11.74 13.55 -17.87
C GLY A 444 13.20 13.92 -18.21
N GLY A 445 14.15 13.20 -17.63
CA GLY A 445 15.57 13.37 -17.90
C GLY A 445 16.43 12.40 -17.10
N PHE A 446 17.62 12.06 -17.60
CA PHE A 446 18.48 11.08 -16.94
C PHE A 446 19.97 11.37 -17.13
N ILE A 447 20.78 11.17 -16.09
CA ILE A 447 22.25 11.22 -16.19
C ILE A 447 22.87 10.13 -15.33
N LEU A 448 23.97 9.55 -15.81
CA LEU A 448 24.70 8.49 -15.14
C LEU A 448 26.21 8.58 -15.39
N GLN A 449 27.02 8.17 -14.41
CA GLN A 449 28.43 7.87 -14.60
C GLN A 449 28.85 6.59 -13.87
N ILE A 450 29.88 5.92 -14.37
CA ILE A 450 30.51 4.77 -13.72
C ILE A 450 32.00 5.04 -13.51
N THR A 451 32.46 4.91 -12.27
CA THR A 451 33.86 5.00 -11.86
C THR A 451 34.39 3.61 -11.53
N ASP A 452 35.50 3.24 -12.14
CA ASP A 452 36.32 2.10 -11.71
C ASP A 452 37.08 2.51 -10.46
N LEU A 453 36.76 1.90 -9.32
CA LEU A 453 37.31 2.27 -8.01
C LEU A 453 38.73 1.74 -7.79
N ASP A 454 39.18 0.75 -8.57
CA ASP A 454 40.55 0.25 -8.51
C ASP A 454 41.52 1.27 -9.14
N THR A 455 41.08 1.94 -10.21
CA THR A 455 41.87 2.95 -10.93
C THR A 455 41.47 4.40 -10.61
N ASN A 456 40.34 4.58 -9.93
CA ASN A 456 39.68 5.85 -9.65
C ASN A 456 39.43 6.70 -10.92
N LYS A 457 39.01 6.04 -12.02
CA LYS A 457 38.71 6.68 -13.31
C LYS A 457 37.24 6.49 -13.67
N VAL A 458 36.61 7.54 -14.18
CA VAL A 458 35.30 7.43 -14.83
C VAL A 458 35.47 6.68 -16.15
N ILE A 459 34.88 5.49 -16.24
CA ILE A 459 35.02 4.56 -17.37
C ILE A 459 33.81 4.59 -18.31
N ALA A 460 32.66 5.09 -17.83
CA ALA A 460 31.46 5.26 -18.62
C ALA A 460 30.64 6.43 -18.10
N HIS A 461 29.85 7.04 -18.99
CA HIS A 461 28.91 8.10 -18.69
C HIS A 461 27.78 8.07 -19.71
N SER A 462 26.63 8.62 -19.34
CA SER A 462 25.52 8.81 -20.27
C SER A 462 25.86 9.87 -21.31
N ASP A 463 25.62 9.57 -22.58
CA ASP A 463 25.77 10.46 -23.73
C ASP A 463 24.95 9.93 -24.92
N ASN A 464 25.03 10.61 -26.07
CA ASN A 464 24.33 10.19 -27.29
C ASN A 464 24.83 8.89 -27.94
N SER A 465 25.84 8.21 -27.37
CA SER A 465 26.31 6.92 -27.89
C SER A 465 25.49 5.74 -27.37
N TRP A 466 24.70 5.95 -26.32
CA TRP A 466 23.84 4.92 -25.73
C TRP A 466 22.66 4.59 -26.63
N LYS A 467 22.22 3.32 -26.62
CA LYS A 467 21.01 2.89 -27.33
C LYS A 467 19.82 3.00 -26.39
N CYS A 468 18.79 3.75 -26.76
CA CYS A 468 17.61 3.99 -25.93
C CYS A 468 16.31 3.87 -26.73
N LYS A 469 15.48 2.87 -26.43
CA LYS A 469 14.18 2.66 -27.06
C LYS A 469 13.06 3.20 -26.16
N VAL A 470 12.22 4.07 -26.70
CA VAL A 470 10.97 4.49 -26.05
C VAL A 470 9.94 3.38 -26.21
N ILE A 471 9.35 2.94 -25.09
CA ILE A 471 8.26 1.93 -25.08
C ILE A 471 6.94 2.50 -24.57
N HIS A 472 6.94 3.73 -24.04
CA HIS A 472 5.72 4.44 -23.70
C HIS A 472 5.82 5.90 -24.12
N ARG A 473 4.94 6.30 -25.04
CA ARG A 473 4.81 7.68 -25.52
C ARG A 473 3.37 8.18 -25.37
N ALA A 474 3.16 9.17 -24.51
CA ALA A 474 1.85 9.76 -24.25
C ALA A 474 1.98 11.13 -23.55
N PRO A 475 0.98 12.02 -23.67
CA PRO A 475 -0.05 11.99 -24.70
C PRO A 475 0.56 12.30 -26.07
N LEU A 476 0.03 11.70 -27.14
CA LEU A 476 0.47 12.00 -28.52
C LEU A 476 0.01 13.39 -28.99
N ASN A 477 -1.00 13.97 -28.33
CA ASN A 477 -1.48 15.33 -28.57
C ASN A 477 -1.49 16.13 -27.27
N GLU A 478 -0.77 17.26 -27.26
CA GLU A 478 -0.59 18.13 -26.09
C GLU A 478 -1.90 18.75 -25.60
N ALA A 479 -2.94 18.82 -26.44
CA ALA A 479 -4.27 19.26 -26.02
C ALA A 479 -4.87 18.38 -24.91
N CYS A 480 -4.39 17.14 -24.76
CA CYS A 480 -4.77 16.26 -23.65
C CYS A 480 -4.55 16.91 -22.27
N ALA A 481 -3.48 17.70 -22.10
CA ALA A 481 -3.20 18.36 -20.83
C ALA A 481 -4.30 19.35 -20.40
N ALA A 482 -5.13 19.84 -21.35
CA ALA A 482 -6.23 20.75 -21.08
C ALA A 482 -7.59 20.04 -20.88
N GLU A 483 -7.66 18.72 -21.06
CA GLU A 483 -8.91 17.97 -20.89
C GLU A 483 -9.32 17.93 -19.42
N GLN A 484 -10.62 18.16 -19.15
CA GLN A 484 -11.14 18.10 -17.79
C GLN A 484 -11.21 16.67 -17.24
N ASN A 485 -11.41 15.70 -18.13
CA ASN A 485 -11.53 14.28 -17.81
C ASN A 485 -10.73 13.46 -18.84
N PRO A 486 -9.39 13.54 -18.82
CA PRO A 486 -8.56 12.86 -19.80
C PRO A 486 -8.72 11.34 -19.66
N LYS A 487 -8.84 10.64 -20.80
CA LYS A 487 -8.98 9.18 -20.85
C LYS A 487 -7.90 8.59 -21.73
N ALA A 488 -7.11 7.67 -21.20
CA ALA A 488 -6.03 7.03 -21.95
C ALA A 488 -6.57 6.35 -23.21
N GLY A 489 -5.88 6.53 -24.34
CA GLY A 489 -6.26 5.96 -25.63
C GLY A 489 -7.41 6.68 -26.35
N VAL A 490 -8.03 7.70 -25.74
CA VAL A 490 -9.13 8.48 -26.35
C VAL A 490 -8.62 9.86 -26.73
N ALA A 491 -8.80 10.27 -27.99
CA ALA A 491 -8.38 11.59 -28.44
C ALA A 491 -8.97 12.72 -27.56
N PRO A 492 -8.17 13.72 -27.15
CA PRO A 492 -6.77 13.96 -27.55
C PRO A 492 -5.70 13.16 -26.78
N CYS A 493 -6.07 12.38 -25.77
CA CYS A 493 -5.18 11.60 -24.90
C CYS A 493 -4.79 10.22 -25.45
N THR A 494 -4.46 10.14 -26.74
CA THR A 494 -3.94 8.90 -27.34
C THR A 494 -2.51 8.63 -26.91
N ASN A 495 -2.11 7.37 -26.95
CA ASN A 495 -0.79 6.89 -26.53
C ASN A 495 -0.22 5.89 -27.57
N GLN A 496 1.10 5.68 -27.48
CA GLN A 496 1.81 4.58 -28.15
C GLN A 496 2.55 3.81 -27.06
N ILE A 497 2.15 2.55 -26.85
CA ILE A 497 2.71 1.69 -25.81
C ILE A 497 3.18 0.39 -26.47
N GLU A 498 4.40 0.00 -26.17
CA GLU A 498 5.03 -1.24 -26.62
C GLU A 498 5.46 -2.05 -25.38
N PRO A 499 5.34 -3.38 -25.40
CA PRO A 499 5.91 -4.21 -24.33
C PRO A 499 7.44 -4.17 -24.37
N GLU A 500 8.07 -4.48 -23.25
CA GLU A 500 9.52 -4.73 -23.23
C GLU A 500 9.87 -5.90 -24.16
N PRO A 501 10.88 -5.78 -25.05
CA PRO A 501 11.27 -6.89 -25.92
C PRO A 501 11.77 -8.07 -25.10
N GLU A 502 11.29 -9.29 -25.39
CA GLU A 502 11.76 -10.48 -24.69
C GLU A 502 13.29 -10.60 -24.77
N SER A 503 13.92 -10.94 -23.64
CA SER A 503 15.37 -11.15 -23.56
C SER A 503 16.21 -9.99 -24.11
N TRP A 504 15.66 -8.76 -24.16
CA TRP A 504 16.48 -7.55 -24.00
C TRP A 504 17.23 -7.67 -22.65
N MET A 505 18.07 -6.79 -22.17
CA MET A 505 18.99 -7.09 -21.05
C MET A 505 20.05 -8.21 -21.27
N THR A 506 19.76 -9.32 -21.96
CA THR A 506 20.73 -10.39 -22.23
C THR A 506 21.84 -9.91 -23.18
N THR A 507 23.04 -10.44 -23.04
CA THR A 507 24.21 -10.05 -23.86
C THR A 507 24.08 -10.44 -25.34
N ALA A 508 23.17 -11.37 -25.67
CA ALA A 508 22.95 -11.87 -27.03
C ALA A 508 21.91 -11.05 -27.82
N PHE A 509 21.24 -10.09 -27.18
CA PHE A 509 20.20 -9.30 -27.83
C PHE A 509 20.78 -8.31 -28.84
N ASP A 510 20.16 -8.25 -30.03
CA ASP A 510 20.52 -7.29 -31.08
C ASP A 510 19.77 -5.96 -30.90
N ASP A 511 20.48 -4.95 -30.42
CA ASP A 511 19.98 -3.57 -30.28
C ASP A 511 20.34 -2.67 -31.47
N SER A 512 20.79 -3.22 -32.60
CA SER A 512 21.21 -2.44 -33.77
C SER A 512 20.12 -1.52 -34.32
N GLN A 513 18.85 -1.92 -34.17
CA GLN A 513 17.68 -1.14 -34.59
C GLN A 513 17.21 -0.13 -33.54
N TRP A 514 17.79 -0.11 -32.35
CA TRP A 514 17.43 0.88 -31.33
C TRP A 514 18.02 2.24 -31.72
N PRO A 515 17.25 3.33 -31.54
CA PRO A 515 17.78 4.66 -31.74
C PRO A 515 18.82 4.98 -30.66
N PHE A 516 19.70 5.91 -30.98
CA PHE A 516 20.60 6.48 -29.99
C PHE A 516 19.84 7.41 -29.05
N ALA A 517 20.33 7.55 -27.82
CA ALA A 517 19.83 8.52 -26.86
C ALA A 517 20.01 9.95 -27.39
N VAL A 518 19.12 10.86 -27.00
CA VAL A 518 19.22 12.27 -27.34
C VAL A 518 19.79 13.01 -26.13
N GLU A 519 20.85 13.79 -26.34
CA GLU A 519 21.39 14.68 -25.33
C GLU A 519 20.53 15.94 -25.22
N HIS A 520 20.20 16.31 -23.97
CA HIS A 520 19.45 17.51 -23.64
C HIS A 520 20.30 18.42 -22.75
N SER A 521 20.13 19.72 -22.88
CA SER A 521 20.80 20.68 -22.00
C SER A 521 20.18 20.67 -20.61
N ALA A 522 20.97 21.04 -19.59
CA ALA A 522 20.46 21.23 -18.24
C ALA A 522 19.35 22.31 -18.16
N SER A 523 19.29 23.25 -19.11
CA SER A 523 18.18 24.21 -19.18
C SER A 523 16.89 23.61 -19.74
N GLU A 524 16.97 22.60 -20.61
CA GLU A 524 15.81 21.92 -21.19
C GLU A 524 15.19 20.93 -20.19
N VAL A 525 16.04 20.15 -19.51
CA VAL A 525 15.61 19.21 -18.46
C VAL A 525 15.27 19.95 -17.17
N GLY A 526 16.03 21.00 -16.84
CA GLY A 526 15.85 21.72 -15.58
C GLY A 526 16.09 20.86 -14.33
N PRO A 527 17.19 20.10 -14.24
CA PRO A 527 17.38 19.12 -13.18
C PRO A 527 17.36 19.77 -11.79
N LYS A 528 16.82 19.03 -10.82
CA LYS A 528 16.58 19.51 -9.46
C LYS A 528 17.37 18.68 -8.45
N GLU A 529 17.57 19.27 -7.28
CA GLU A 529 17.86 18.51 -6.06
C GLU A 529 19.06 17.54 -6.20
N GLY A 530 18.82 16.22 -6.30
CA GLY A 530 19.83 15.16 -6.23
C GLY A 530 20.92 15.30 -7.28
N TYR A 531 20.56 15.84 -8.44
CA TYR A 531 21.50 16.18 -9.52
C TYR A 531 22.69 17.01 -9.02
N ASN A 532 22.45 18.00 -8.15
CA ASN A 532 23.51 18.91 -7.67
C ASN A 532 24.40 18.29 -6.58
N ARG A 533 24.12 17.05 -6.16
CA ARG A 533 24.85 16.37 -5.09
C ARG A 533 25.91 15.40 -5.62
N ILE A 534 25.79 14.95 -6.86
CA ILE A 534 26.83 14.18 -7.56
C ILE A 534 27.78 15.14 -8.27
N ASN A 535 29.08 14.89 -8.16
CA ASN A 535 30.09 15.63 -8.92
C ASN A 535 30.25 14.97 -10.30
N TRP A 536 29.43 15.40 -11.25
CA TRP A 536 29.41 14.84 -12.60
C TRP A 536 30.72 15.07 -13.35
N ALA A 537 31.20 14.02 -14.01
CA ALA A 537 32.27 14.14 -15.00
C ALA A 537 31.83 15.12 -16.11
N PRO A 538 32.70 16.02 -16.62
CA PRO A 538 32.34 16.97 -17.68
C PRO A 538 31.77 16.32 -18.96
N GLN A 539 32.11 15.04 -19.17
CA GLN A 539 31.64 14.24 -20.29
C GLN A 539 30.23 13.70 -20.07
N ALA A 540 29.76 13.50 -18.83
CA ALA A 540 28.41 13.00 -18.56
C ALA A 540 27.36 14.00 -19.02
N LYS A 541 26.39 13.52 -19.80
CA LYS A 541 25.32 14.30 -20.40
C LYS A 541 23.97 13.84 -19.88
N LEU A 542 23.05 14.79 -19.75
CA LEU A 542 21.64 14.48 -19.58
C LEU A 542 21.11 13.91 -20.89
N ILE A 543 20.52 12.73 -20.81
CA ILE A 543 19.95 12.01 -21.94
C ILE A 543 18.47 11.71 -21.71
N TRP A 544 17.73 11.60 -22.80
CA TRP A 544 16.35 11.11 -22.81
C TRP A 544 15.98 10.57 -24.20
N GLY A 545 14.68 10.39 -24.43
CA GLY A 545 14.09 10.21 -25.75
C GLY A 545 14.12 11.51 -26.56
N GLY A 546 13.45 11.49 -27.71
CA GLY A 546 13.38 12.67 -28.59
C GLY A 546 12.47 13.78 -28.05
N ASP A 547 11.61 13.49 -27.09
CA ASP A 547 10.67 14.46 -26.50
C ASP A 547 10.57 14.24 -24.99
N LEU A 548 11.11 15.19 -24.22
CA LEU A 548 11.15 15.18 -22.75
C LEU A 548 9.77 15.07 -22.10
N LYS A 549 8.70 15.46 -22.82
CA LYS A 549 7.34 15.53 -22.26
C LYS A 549 6.44 14.39 -22.68
N LYS A 550 6.76 13.74 -23.79
CA LYS A 550 5.94 12.66 -24.36
C LYS A 550 6.55 11.29 -24.16
N ASP A 551 7.86 11.18 -24.12
CA ASP A 551 8.54 9.90 -23.92
C ASP A 551 8.58 9.62 -22.41
N ASN A 552 7.74 8.70 -21.90
CA ASN A 552 7.60 8.50 -20.45
C ASN A 552 8.34 7.25 -19.94
N THR A 553 8.63 6.28 -20.81
CA THR A 553 9.39 5.08 -20.42
C THR A 553 10.39 4.72 -21.51
N LEU A 554 11.66 4.62 -21.12
CA LEU A 554 12.77 4.26 -21.98
C LEU A 554 13.46 2.99 -21.48
N LEU A 555 13.90 2.16 -22.42
CA LEU A 555 14.85 1.08 -22.20
C LEU A 555 16.19 1.49 -22.79
N CYS A 556 17.26 1.53 -22.01
CA CYS A 556 18.58 1.91 -22.49
C CYS A 556 19.62 0.81 -22.30
N ARG A 557 20.62 0.74 -23.19
CA ARG A 557 21.68 -0.25 -23.19
C ARG A 557 23.03 0.35 -23.58
N VAL A 558 24.09 -0.12 -22.94
CA VAL A 558 25.48 0.18 -23.29
C VAL A 558 26.40 -0.97 -22.90
N THR A 559 27.45 -1.21 -23.69
CA THR A 559 28.53 -2.15 -23.36
C THR A 559 29.81 -1.37 -23.09
N ILE A 560 30.41 -1.58 -21.91
CA ILE A 560 31.60 -0.86 -21.44
C ILE A 560 32.77 -1.84 -21.39
N THR A 561 33.80 -1.59 -22.18
CA THR A 561 35.01 -2.42 -22.25
C THR A 561 36.12 -1.89 -21.34
N SER A 562 37.15 -2.71 -21.11
CA SER A 562 38.28 -2.33 -20.25
C SER A 562 39.04 -1.12 -20.83
N PRO A 563 39.49 -0.16 -20.01
CA PRO A 563 40.28 0.98 -20.47
C PRO A 563 41.63 0.52 -21.07
N GLY A 564 41.72 0.49 -22.40
CA GLY A 564 42.94 0.08 -23.12
C GLY A 564 42.75 -0.93 -24.25
N GLN A 565 41.51 -1.19 -24.67
CA GLN A 565 41.18 -1.99 -25.85
C GLN A 565 40.72 -1.13 -27.02
#